data_AF-A0A0Q0W1W1-F1
#
_entry.id   AF-A0A0Q0W1W1-F1
#
_cell.length_a   1.000
_cell.length_b   1.000
_cell.length_c   1.000
_cell.angle_alpha   90.00
_cell.angle_beta   90.00
_cell.angle_gamma   90.00
#
_symmetry.space_group_name_H-M   'P 1'
#
loop_
_entity.id
_entity.type
_entity.pdbx_description
1 polymer ?
#
loop_
_entity_poly.entity_id
_entity_poly.type
_entity_poly.pdbx_seq_one_letter_code
_entity_poly.pdbx_strand_id
1 'polypeptide(L)'
;RGKDNTFYIMDRKELDLISESLPRYLWDRIRLPILIEMAPQYGSGSARVQGEAECELVRKLLKIDRGDRKMVIIYMPEIRELRRKLPTTSQYAFVTALR
;
A
#
# COMPACT_ATOMS: atom_id res chain seq x y z
N ARG A 1 15.34 -5.16 4.25
CA ARG A 1 16.52 -4.35 3.85
C ARG A 1 16.22 -3.74 2.50
N GLY A 2 16.25 -2.41 2.39
CA GLY A 2 16.06 -1.69 1.13
C GLY A 2 17.22 -1.90 0.16
N LYS A 3 17.03 -1.49 -1.10
CA LYS A 3 18.08 -1.54 -2.14
C LYS A 3 19.30 -0.69 -1.80
N ASP A 4 19.12 0.31 -0.95
CA ASP A 4 20.09 1.30 -0.48
C ASP A 4 20.73 0.94 0.87
N ASN A 5 20.59 -0.31 1.33
CA ASN A 5 20.96 -0.75 2.68
C ASN A 5 20.15 -0.12 3.83
N THR A 6 19.07 0.59 3.55
CA THR A 6 18.19 1.09 4.60
C THR A 6 17.47 -0.06 5.30
N PHE A 7 17.43 -0.01 6.63
CA PHE A 7 16.61 -0.93 7.43
C PHE A 7 15.24 -0.31 7.64
N TYR A 8 14.20 -1.04 7.26
CA TYR A 8 12.83 -0.67 7.59
C TYR A 8 12.54 -1.20 9.00
N ILE A 9 12.30 -0.28 9.93
CA ILE A 9 11.74 -0.60 11.24
C ILE A 9 10.22 -0.50 11.10
N MET A 10 9.53 -1.60 11.32
CA MET A 10 8.08 -1.71 11.22
C MET A 10 7.49 -1.99 12.59
N ASP A 11 6.40 -1.29 12.93
CA ASP A 11 5.66 -1.53 14.16
C ASP A 11 4.97 -2.89 14.09
N ARG A 12 5.15 -3.69 15.14
CA ARG A 12 4.48 -4.99 15.27
C ARG A 12 2.96 -4.85 15.19
N LYS A 13 2.37 -3.81 15.78
CA LYS A 13 0.92 -3.59 15.77
C LYS A 13 0.38 -3.37 14.36
N GLU A 14 1.17 -2.75 13.48
CA GLU A 14 0.81 -2.62 12.07
C GLU A 14 0.86 -3.96 11.35
N LEU A 15 1.86 -4.80 11.63
CA LEU A 15 1.96 -6.15 11.09
C LEU A 15 0.80 -7.06 11.56
N ASP A 16 0.42 -6.95 12.83
CA ASP A 16 -0.73 -7.67 13.38
C ASP A 16 -2.01 -7.26 12.65
N LEU A 17 -2.26 -5.95 12.50
CA LEU A 17 -3.41 -5.42 11.75
C LEU A 17 -3.44 -5.92 10.29
N ILE A 18 -2.28 -6.00 9.64
CA ILE A 18 -2.16 -6.55 8.28
C ILE A 18 -2.56 -8.03 8.26
N SER A 19 -2.05 -8.82 9.21
CA SER A 19 -2.32 -10.26 9.30
C SER A 19 -3.78 -10.59 9.60
N GLU A 20 -4.45 -9.75 10.40
CA GLU A 20 -5.88 -9.86 10.71
C GLU A 20 -6.77 -9.47 9.52
N SER A 21 -6.30 -8.50 8.73
CA SER A 21 -7.03 -8.02 7.56
C SER A 21 -6.88 -8.98 6.37
N LEU A 22 -5.73 -9.61 6.19
CA LEU A 22 -5.45 -10.46 5.04
C LEU A 22 -5.72 -11.95 5.28
N PRO A 23 -6.33 -12.64 4.30
CA PRO A 23 -6.34 -14.09 4.29
C PRO A 23 -4.91 -14.67 4.38
N ARG A 24 -4.75 -15.75 5.16
CA ARG A 24 -3.45 -16.40 5.40
C ARG A 24 -2.70 -16.80 4.12
N TYR A 25 -3.41 -17.18 3.07
CA TYR A 25 -2.81 -17.60 1.79
C TYR A 25 -2.20 -16.44 0.98
N LEU A 26 -2.35 -15.19 1.45
CA LEU A 26 -1.75 -13.99 0.86
C LEU A 26 -0.57 -13.46 1.68
N TRP A 27 -0.28 -14.02 2.86
CA TRP A 27 0.76 -13.52 3.77
C TRP A 27 2.17 -13.62 3.18
N ASP A 28 2.44 -14.64 2.38
CA ASP A 28 3.70 -14.86 1.65
C ASP A 28 3.81 -14.00 0.38
N ARG A 29 2.70 -13.40 -0.06
CA ARG A 29 2.63 -12.60 -1.29
C ARG A 29 2.75 -11.10 -1.05
N ILE A 30 2.37 -10.61 0.12
CA ILE A 30 2.44 -9.19 0.43
C ILE A 30 3.89 -8.73 0.54
N ARG A 31 4.20 -7.62 -0.13
CA ARG A 31 5.49 -6.93 -0.03
C ARG A 31 5.35 -5.72 0.88
N LEU A 32 6.24 -5.65 1.87
CA LEU A 32 6.30 -4.53 2.80
C LEU A 32 7.59 -3.70 2.59
N PRO A 33 7.53 -2.37 2.73
CA PRO A 33 6.31 -1.58 2.96
C PRO A 33 5.39 -1.55 1.71
N ILE A 34 4.09 -1.34 1.93
CA ILE A 34 3.11 -1.14 0.86
C ILE A 34 3.50 0.13 0.11
N LEU A 35 3.65 0.03 -1.21
CA LEU A 35 4.03 1.16 -2.05
C LEU A 35 2.80 1.95 -2.49
N ILE A 36 2.75 3.21 -2.09
CA ILE A 36 1.77 4.21 -2.53
C ILE A 36 2.41 4.95 -3.70
N GLU A 37 2.16 4.47 -4.91
CA GLU A 37 2.76 5.02 -6.13
C GLU A 37 1.95 6.24 -6.59
N MET A 38 2.59 7.41 -6.68
CA MET A 38 1.90 8.60 -7.22
C MET A 38 1.50 8.37 -8.68
N ALA A 39 0.23 8.61 -8.99
CA ALA A 39 -0.34 8.25 -10.28
C ALA A 39 -1.21 9.40 -10.84
N PRO A 40 -0.61 10.58 -11.12
CA PRO A 40 -1.34 11.80 -11.48
C PRO A 40 -2.24 11.66 -12.72
N GLN A 41 -2.02 10.64 -13.56
CA GLN A 41 -2.89 10.31 -14.68
C GLN A 41 -4.33 9.96 -14.28
N TYR A 42 -4.59 9.62 -13.01
CA TYR A 42 -5.93 9.34 -12.47
C TYR A 42 -6.54 10.53 -11.71
N GLY A 43 -5.93 11.72 -11.83
CA GLY A 43 -6.38 12.96 -11.21
C GLY A 43 -5.37 13.53 -10.20
N SER A 44 -5.54 14.81 -9.86
CA SER A 44 -4.67 15.50 -8.90
C SER A 44 -4.69 14.79 -7.55
N GLY A 45 -3.51 14.50 -7.01
CA GLY A 45 -3.37 13.84 -5.71
C GLY A 45 -3.81 12.37 -5.68
N SER A 46 -3.91 11.72 -6.84
CA SER A 46 -4.18 10.29 -6.92
C SER A 46 -2.88 9.48 -6.82
N ALA A 47 -3.01 8.31 -6.21
CA ALA A 47 -1.99 7.29 -6.15
C ALA A 47 -2.60 5.94 -6.51
N ARG A 48 -1.73 4.97 -6.79
CA ARG A 48 -2.11 3.58 -6.98
C ARG A 48 -1.33 2.70 -6.03
N VAL A 49 -1.97 1.62 -5.61
CA VAL A 49 -1.31 0.48 -4.97
C VAL A 49 -1.41 -0.69 -5.92
N GLN A 50 -0.32 -1.44 -6.05
CA GLN A 50 -0.22 -2.57 -6.96
C GLN A 50 0.09 -3.85 -6.18
N GLY A 51 -0.37 -4.97 -6.72
CA GLY A 51 -0.18 -6.30 -6.14
C GLY A 51 -1.46 -6.82 -5.49
N GLU A 52 -1.69 -8.12 -5.62
CA GLU A 52 -2.94 -8.74 -5.21
C GLU A 52 -3.19 -8.62 -3.70
N ALA A 53 -2.18 -8.97 -2.89
CA ALA A 53 -2.29 -8.93 -1.45
C ALA A 53 -2.38 -7.49 -0.93
N GLU A 54 -1.62 -6.58 -1.52
CA GLU A 54 -1.61 -5.16 -1.19
C GLU A 54 -2.97 -4.53 -1.51
N CYS A 55 -3.55 -4.83 -2.68
CA CYS A 55 -4.86 -4.32 -3.06
C CYS A 55 -5.96 -4.87 -2.15
N GLU A 56 -5.95 -6.16 -1.82
CA GLU A 56 -6.91 -6.77 -0.89
C GLU A 56 -6.85 -6.12 0.50
N LEU A 57 -5.64 -5.91 1.02
CA LEU A 57 -5.42 -5.23 2.29
C LEU A 57 -5.97 -3.79 2.26
N VAL A 58 -5.62 -3.02 1.22
CA VAL A 58 -6.05 -1.62 1.08
C VAL A 58 -7.58 -1.52 0.97
N ARG A 59 -8.23 -2.41 0.20
CA ARG A 59 -9.69 -2.46 0.09
C ARG A 59 -10.34 -2.71 1.44
N LYS A 60 -9.84 -3.69 2.20
CA LYS A 60 -10.38 -4.00 3.53
C LYS A 60 -10.16 -2.88 4.53
N LEU A 61 -8.96 -2.32 4.59
CA LEU A 61 -8.64 -1.25 5.53
C LEU A 61 -9.42 0.03 5.24
N LEU A 62 -9.58 0.40 3.97
CA LEU A 62 -10.20 1.66 3.57
C LEU A 62 -11.69 1.53 3.22
N LYS A 63 -12.22 0.30 3.24
CA LYS A 63 -13.61 -0.02 2.88
C LYS A 63 -14.00 0.52 1.51
N ILE A 64 -13.13 0.32 0.52
CA ILE A 64 -13.34 0.73 -0.87
C ILE A 64 -13.46 -0.49 -1.78
N ASP A 65 -14.30 -0.39 -2.81
CA ASP A 65 -14.56 -1.47 -3.77
C ASP A 65 -14.25 -1.04 -5.22
N ARG A 66 -13.11 -0.37 -5.41
CA ARG A 66 -12.69 0.13 -6.72
C ARG A 66 -11.36 -0.47 -7.18
N GLY A 67 -11.11 -0.39 -8.48
CA GLY A 67 -9.95 -1.01 -9.13
C GLY A 67 -10.15 -2.49 -9.41
N ASP A 68 -9.07 -3.19 -9.75
CA ASP A 68 -9.07 -4.62 -10.05
C ASP A 68 -8.20 -5.42 -9.06
N ARG A 69 -8.10 -6.73 -9.25
CA ARG A 69 -7.31 -7.60 -8.37
C ARG A 69 -5.83 -7.18 -8.26
N LYS A 70 -5.25 -6.54 -9.28
CA LYS A 70 -3.83 -6.19 -9.34
C LYS A 70 -3.55 -4.73 -8.99
N MET A 71 -4.55 -3.86 -9.03
CA MET A 71 -4.38 -2.44 -8.87
C MET A 71 -5.61 -1.77 -8.25
N VAL A 72 -5.37 -0.90 -7.27
CA VAL A 72 -6.39 -0.01 -6.68
C VAL A 72 -5.92 1.43 -6.76
N ILE A 73 -6.82 2.33 -7.16
CA ILE A 73 -6.60 3.78 -7.12
C ILE A 73 -7.08 4.32 -5.79
N ILE A 74 -6.24 5.11 -5.14
CA ILE A 74 -6.56 5.82 -3.89
C ILE A 74 -6.31 7.30 -4.05
N TYR A 75 -7.12 8.12 -3.39
CA TYR A 75 -6.99 9.57 -3.42
C TYR A 75 -6.52 10.07 -2.06
N MET A 76 -6.27 11.37 -1.97
CA MET A 76 -5.70 12.00 -0.79
C MET A 76 -6.39 11.63 0.55
N PRO A 77 -7.73 11.53 0.63
CA PRO A 77 -8.41 11.08 1.85
C PRO A 77 -8.02 9.64 2.25
N GLU A 78 -8.06 8.72 1.30
CA GLU A 78 -7.71 7.31 1.50
C GLU A 78 -6.23 7.12 1.80
N ILE A 79 -5.36 7.87 1.12
CA ILE A 79 -3.92 7.88 1.39
C ILE A 79 -3.66 8.32 2.83
N ARG A 80 -4.33 9.38 3.30
CA ARG A 80 -4.19 9.87 4.68
C ARG A 80 -4.66 8.82 5.68
N GLU A 81 -5.78 8.17 5.41
CA GLU A 81 -6.29 7.11 6.28
C GLU A 81 -5.37 5.89 6.31
N LEU A 82 -4.86 5.46 5.14
CA LEU A 82 -3.91 4.36 5.03
C LEU A 82 -2.63 4.66 5.83
N ARG A 83 -2.06 5.85 5.64
CA ARG A 83 -0.87 6.32 6.36
C ARG A 83 -1.10 6.49 7.87
N ARG A 84 -2.33 6.76 8.30
CA ARG A 84 -2.71 6.81 9.72
C ARG A 84 -2.76 5.42 10.34
N LYS A 85 -3.21 4.41 9.58
CA LYS A 85 -3.30 3.01 10.04
C LYS A 85 -1.95 2.29 9.97
N LEU A 86 -1.18 2.56 8.92
CA LEU A 86 0.07 1.87 8.58
C LEU A 86 1.25 2.85 8.37
N PRO A 87 1.63 3.66 9.38
CA PRO A 87 2.67 4.67 9.20
C PRO A 87 4.07 4.13 8.92
N THR A 88 4.42 2.93 9.38
CA THR A 88 5.76 2.32 9.21
C THR A 88 5.77 1.19 8.18
N THR A 89 4.62 0.59 7.87
CA THR A 89 4.48 -0.48 6.85
C THR A 89 3.93 0.04 5.52
N SER A 90 3.92 1.35 5.28
CA SER A 90 3.62 1.94 3.98
C SER A 90 4.61 3.05 3.60
N GLN A 91 4.89 3.20 2.31
CA GLN A 91 5.87 4.15 1.80
C GLN A 91 5.38 4.76 0.48
N TYR A 92 5.62 6.06 0.30
CA TYR A 92 5.39 6.70 -1.00
C TYR A 92 6.46 6.27 -1.99
N ALA A 93 6.02 5.90 -3.19
CA ALA A 93 6.88 5.61 -4.32
C ALA A 93 6.67 6.68 -5.40
N PHE A 94 7.71 7.45 -5.66
CA PHE A 94 7.73 8.39 -6.78
C PHE A 94 8.35 7.68 -7.97
N VAL A 95 7.49 7.27 -8.91
CA VAL A 95 7.95 6.66 -10.15
C VAL A 95 8.31 7.79 -11.11
N THR A 96 9.59 8.11 -11.22
CA THR A 96 10.08 8.87 -12.38
C THR A 96 9.99 7.94 -13.58
N ALA A 97 9.06 8.24 -14.48
CA ALA A 97 9.14 7.69 -15.82
C ALA A 97 10.37 8.31 -16.48
N LEU A 98 11.52 7.64 -16.42
CA LEU A 98 12.55 7.81 -17.44
C LEU A 98 11.94 7.24 -18.72
N ARG A 99 11.37 8.13 -19.53
CA ARG A 99 11.14 7.87 -20.96
C ARG A 99 12.46 7.97 -21.69
#